data_AF-A0A1Z2L3F1-F1
#
_entry.id   AF-A0A1Z2L3F1-F1
#
_cell.length_a   1.000
_cell.length_b   1.000
_cell.length_c   1.000
_cell.angle_alpha   90.00
_cell.angle_beta   90.00
_cell.angle_gamma   90.00
#
_symmetry.space_group_name_H-M   'P 1'
#
loop_
_entity.id
_entity.type
_entity.pdbx_description
1 polymer ?
#
loop_
_entity_poly.entity_id
_entity_poly.type
_entity_poly.pdbx_seq_one_letter_code
_entity_poly.pdbx_strand_id
1 'polypeptide(L)'
;MRSTLRAALSRARRGGSLLKGAGQKLSGAAGSVLRSPAVSSVRERIRTARRAAAKRGRAAVPFVLRAVGAGIAAGAAGLAAAVCALPLAAVAAATGGVLRRLGLVRRGRVWGSRLATWPRAVAGRVWRRLMGRARRKYDDATGRRDVQTDFEEPTRRPTQPSKGGSLMTTTNSPSRFALATEAIRTAYASYEPPNMISVVAEYKGLPEGLAHAAEPLRRLALNTAGSYPADQRLADQITLVYLLMHQAVEKAQEILPLMLRLHEHDLLRYTAPRTNEQMWNIGEVRPGGDHVLGPSLFQRACEEASAAYAQYFPEKMMQVGVEYAGVPAGLENVAAAVGHLSAKSAEVYPVEQPIAEAVREVHVLLVRAAAAAEELFPMFRRLHAKDIQRHENPRNGPQGESLWDV
;
A
#
# COMPACT_ATOMS: atom_id res chain seq x y z
N MET A 1 -68.72 -32.05 13.47
CA MET A 1 -67.72 -30.98 13.64
C MET A 1 -66.31 -31.40 13.16
N ARG A 2 -66.17 -31.86 11.91
CA ARG A 2 -64.86 -32.10 11.27
C ARG A 2 -64.81 -31.65 9.80
N SER A 3 -65.87 -31.03 9.28
CA SER A 3 -65.94 -30.51 7.90
C SER A 3 -65.80 -28.98 7.79
N THR A 4 -65.82 -28.24 8.90
CA THR A 4 -65.69 -26.76 8.91
C THR A 4 -64.26 -26.26 9.11
N LEU A 5 -63.32 -27.12 9.52
CA LEU A 5 -61.90 -26.75 9.72
C LEU A 5 -61.02 -26.91 8.47
N ARG A 6 -61.47 -27.64 7.43
CA ARG A 6 -60.77 -27.70 6.13
C ARG A 6 -61.12 -26.56 5.18
N ALA A 7 -62.24 -25.85 5.40
CA ALA A 7 -62.62 -24.67 4.63
C ALA A 7 -61.91 -23.38 5.12
N ALA A 8 -61.47 -23.34 6.38
CA ALA A 8 -60.73 -22.20 6.94
C ALA A 8 -59.23 -22.22 6.55
N LEU A 9 -58.64 -23.39 6.34
CA LEU A 9 -57.23 -23.55 5.93
C LEU A 9 -56.99 -23.40 4.42
N SER A 10 -58.04 -23.41 3.58
CA SER A 10 -57.93 -23.16 2.14
C SER A 10 -58.14 -21.69 1.74
N ARG A 11 -58.59 -20.82 2.66
CA ARG A 11 -58.60 -19.35 2.48
C ARG A 11 -57.32 -18.66 2.94
N ALA A 12 -56.55 -19.24 3.87
CA ALA A 12 -55.25 -18.70 4.28
C ALA A 12 -54.13 -18.93 3.23
N ARG A 13 -54.34 -19.81 2.23
CA ARG A 13 -53.34 -20.08 1.17
C ARG A 13 -53.54 -19.25 -0.11
N ARG A 14 -54.59 -18.42 -0.19
CA ARG A 14 -54.83 -17.48 -1.31
C ARG A 14 -54.52 -16.01 -1.00
N GLY A 15 -54.11 -15.68 0.23
CA GLY A 15 -53.60 -14.35 0.59
C GLY A 15 -52.08 -14.16 0.42
N GLY A 16 -51.33 -15.24 0.19
CA GLY A 16 -49.87 -15.22 0.08
C GLY A 16 -49.29 -14.97 -1.32
N SER A 17 -50.10 -14.90 -2.38
CA SER A 17 -49.62 -14.67 -3.76
C SER A 17 -49.65 -13.22 -4.21
N LEU A 18 -50.32 -12.32 -3.47
CA LEU A 18 -50.32 -10.88 -3.79
C LEU A 18 -49.15 -10.10 -3.16
N LEU A 19 -48.45 -10.68 -2.18
CA LEU A 19 -47.24 -10.08 -1.58
C LEU A 19 -45.92 -10.59 -2.18
N LYS A 20 -45.94 -11.66 -2.99
CA LYS A 20 -44.77 -12.12 -3.76
C LYS A 20 -44.57 -11.36 -5.08
N GLY A 21 -45.61 -10.74 -5.63
CA GLY A 21 -45.53 -9.91 -6.85
C GLY A 21 -45.00 -8.48 -6.62
N ALA A 22 -45.09 -7.96 -5.39
CA ALA A 22 -44.59 -6.62 -5.04
C ALA A 22 -43.06 -6.61 -4.76
N GLY A 23 -42.51 -7.70 -4.23
CA GLY A 23 -41.07 -7.83 -3.95
C GLY A 23 -40.20 -7.99 -5.21
N GLN A 24 -40.71 -8.68 -6.25
CA GLN A 24 -39.96 -8.85 -7.50
C GLN A 24 -39.92 -7.56 -8.35
N LYS A 25 -40.99 -6.75 -8.35
CA LYS A 25 -40.99 -5.46 -9.07
C LYS A 25 -40.14 -4.37 -8.39
N LEU A 26 -39.90 -4.46 -7.08
CA LEU A 26 -38.96 -3.57 -6.37
C LEU A 26 -37.48 -3.98 -6.52
N SER A 27 -37.19 -5.27 -6.70
CA SER A 27 -35.81 -5.74 -7.00
C SER A 27 -35.35 -5.38 -8.42
N GLY A 28 -36.27 -5.35 -9.40
CA GLY A 28 -35.99 -4.88 -10.77
C GLY A 28 -35.81 -3.36 -10.86
N ALA A 29 -36.54 -2.59 -10.06
CA ALA A 29 -36.40 -1.13 -9.99
C ALA A 29 -35.07 -0.70 -9.35
N ALA A 30 -34.63 -1.37 -8.27
CA ALA A 30 -33.33 -1.12 -7.66
C ALA A 30 -32.15 -1.49 -8.58
N GLY A 31 -32.28 -2.58 -9.36
CA GLY A 31 -31.31 -2.96 -10.39
C GLY A 31 -31.24 -1.99 -11.57
N SER A 32 -32.35 -1.34 -11.93
CA SER A 32 -32.40 -0.34 -13.01
C SER A 32 -31.86 1.04 -12.60
N VAL A 33 -32.04 1.45 -11.33
CA VAL A 33 -31.50 2.71 -10.79
C VAL A 33 -29.97 2.62 -10.62
N LEU A 34 -29.44 1.44 -10.26
CA LEU A 34 -28.00 1.18 -10.25
C LEU A 34 -27.37 1.07 -11.65
N ARG A 35 -28.18 0.91 -12.70
CA ARG A 35 -27.77 0.94 -14.13
C ARG A 35 -28.11 2.26 -14.82
N SER A 36 -28.54 3.29 -14.09
CA SER A 36 -28.81 4.62 -14.65
C SER A 36 -27.50 5.31 -15.09
N PRO A 37 -27.48 5.99 -16.25
CA PRO A 37 -26.32 6.75 -16.72
C PRO A 37 -25.87 7.85 -15.73
N ALA A 38 -26.76 8.30 -14.84
CA ALA A 38 -26.42 9.24 -13.77
C ALA A 38 -25.60 8.59 -12.66
N VAL A 39 -25.87 7.32 -12.32
CA VAL A 39 -25.12 6.59 -11.28
C VAL A 39 -23.81 6.05 -11.83
N SER A 40 -23.77 5.63 -13.10
CA SER A 40 -22.51 5.28 -13.77
C SER A 40 -21.60 6.50 -13.91
N SER A 41 -22.11 7.68 -14.28
CA SER A 41 -21.30 8.91 -14.37
C SER A 41 -20.81 9.40 -13.00
N VAL A 42 -21.57 9.21 -11.92
CA VAL A 42 -21.10 9.48 -10.55
C VAL A 42 -20.04 8.47 -10.12
N ARG A 43 -20.23 7.19 -10.41
CA ARG A 43 -19.25 6.12 -10.11
C ARG A 43 -17.97 6.28 -10.91
N GLU A 44 -18.09 6.76 -12.15
CA GLU A 44 -16.98 7.09 -13.04
C GLU A 44 -16.27 8.36 -12.56
N ARG A 45 -16.98 9.40 -12.12
CA ARG A 45 -16.41 10.58 -11.46
C ARG A 45 -15.71 10.25 -10.14
N ILE A 46 -16.20 9.30 -9.36
CA ILE A 46 -15.55 8.82 -8.14
C ILE A 46 -14.30 8.01 -8.49
N ARG A 47 -14.33 7.19 -9.54
CA ARG A 47 -13.16 6.43 -10.03
C ARG A 47 -12.11 7.34 -10.64
N THR A 48 -12.49 8.35 -11.43
CA THR A 48 -11.55 9.35 -11.97
C THR A 48 -11.03 10.26 -10.87
N ALA A 49 -11.84 10.63 -9.87
CA ALA A 49 -11.37 11.36 -8.70
C ALA A 49 -10.41 10.52 -7.83
N ARG A 50 -10.66 9.21 -7.66
CA ARG A 50 -9.71 8.30 -6.99
C ARG A 50 -8.41 8.13 -7.77
N ARG A 51 -8.48 8.03 -9.09
CA ARG A 51 -7.28 7.98 -9.97
C ARG A 51 -6.52 9.31 -10.00
N ALA A 52 -7.23 10.44 -9.97
CA ALA A 52 -6.63 11.77 -9.87
C ALA A 52 -6.04 12.04 -8.48
N ALA A 53 -6.66 11.53 -7.41
CA ALA A 53 -6.12 11.57 -6.06
C ALA A 53 -4.90 10.64 -5.90
N ALA A 54 -4.89 9.48 -6.55
CA ALA A 54 -3.72 8.60 -6.62
C ALA A 54 -2.55 9.24 -7.39
N LYS A 55 -2.82 10.03 -8.44
CA LYS A 55 -1.79 10.78 -9.19
C LYS A 55 -1.28 12.05 -8.47
N ARG A 56 -1.96 12.57 -7.42
CA ARG A 56 -1.66 13.90 -6.83
C ARG A 56 -1.31 13.91 -5.33
N GLY A 57 -1.04 12.74 -4.73
CA GLY A 57 -0.56 12.64 -3.35
C GLY A 57 -1.60 12.92 -2.26
N ARG A 58 -1.22 12.64 -1.00
CA ARG A 58 -2.09 12.60 0.19
C ARG A 58 -2.86 13.90 0.48
N ALA A 59 -2.40 15.05 -0.05
CA ALA A 59 -3.08 16.35 0.10
C ALA A 59 -4.37 16.49 -0.72
N ALA A 60 -4.58 15.69 -1.77
CA ALA A 60 -5.79 15.74 -2.60
C ALA A 60 -7.00 15.04 -1.94
N VAL A 61 -6.77 14.09 -1.03
CA VAL A 61 -7.81 13.32 -0.35
C VAL A 61 -8.77 14.20 0.48
N PRO A 62 -8.30 15.11 1.37
CA PRO A 62 -9.20 15.99 2.12
C PRO A 62 -9.95 17.00 1.24
N PHE A 63 -9.40 17.41 0.10
CA PHE A 63 -10.08 18.27 -0.86
C PHE A 63 -11.21 17.53 -1.59
N VAL A 64 -10.96 16.31 -2.04
CA VAL A 64 -11.97 15.47 -2.73
C VAL A 64 -13.11 15.10 -1.79
N LEU A 65 -12.82 14.72 -0.53
CA LEU A 65 -13.85 14.43 0.46
C LEU A 65 -14.72 15.66 0.77
N ARG A 66 -14.12 16.85 0.90
CA ARG A 66 -14.87 18.10 1.08
C ARG A 66 -15.65 18.51 -0.15
N ALA A 67 -15.14 18.24 -1.36
CA ALA A 67 -15.86 18.48 -2.60
C ALA A 67 -17.10 17.57 -2.74
N VAL A 68 -17.01 16.30 -2.34
CA VAL A 68 -18.16 15.39 -2.31
C VAL A 68 -19.20 15.87 -1.30
N GLY A 69 -18.78 16.20 -0.07
CA GLY A 69 -19.67 16.74 0.97
C GLY A 69 -20.34 18.06 0.56
N ALA A 70 -19.58 19.00 -0.02
CA ALA A 70 -20.11 20.27 -0.52
C ALA A 70 -21.09 20.06 -1.69
N GLY A 71 -20.92 19.00 -2.48
CA GLY A 71 -21.80 18.67 -3.60
C GLY A 71 -23.16 18.16 -3.14
N ILE A 72 -23.15 17.30 -2.12
CA ILE A 72 -24.37 16.81 -1.48
C ILE A 72 -25.11 17.97 -0.81
N ALA A 73 -24.41 18.83 -0.06
CA ALA A 73 -25.01 20.00 0.60
C ALA A 73 -25.55 21.03 -0.41
N ALA A 74 -24.82 21.32 -1.49
CA ALA A 74 -25.28 22.22 -2.55
C ALA A 74 -26.47 21.64 -3.34
N GLY A 75 -26.48 20.32 -3.55
CA GLY A 75 -27.59 19.60 -4.16
C GLY A 75 -28.86 19.66 -3.30
N ALA A 76 -28.73 19.42 -1.99
CA ALA A 76 -29.84 19.52 -1.03
C ALA A 76 -30.39 20.94 -0.94
N ALA A 77 -29.53 21.96 -0.90
CA ALA A 77 -29.95 23.37 -0.90
C ALA A 77 -30.63 23.79 -2.23
N GLY A 78 -30.16 23.27 -3.36
CA GLY A 78 -30.80 23.47 -4.67
C GLY A 78 -32.17 22.81 -4.75
N LEU A 79 -32.33 21.60 -4.21
CA LEU A 79 -33.61 20.90 -4.14
C LEU A 79 -34.60 21.60 -3.22
N ALA A 80 -34.17 22.06 -2.04
CA ALA A 80 -35.00 22.86 -1.14
C ALA A 80 -35.48 24.17 -1.81
N ALA A 81 -34.60 24.85 -2.56
CA ALA A 81 -34.97 26.03 -3.34
C ALA A 81 -35.94 25.67 -4.49
N ALA A 82 -35.80 24.49 -5.11
CA ALA A 82 -36.69 24.04 -6.18
C ALA A 82 -38.13 23.79 -5.70
N VAL A 83 -38.32 23.29 -4.46
CA VAL A 83 -39.64 23.10 -3.84
C VAL A 83 -40.42 24.42 -3.78
N CYS A 84 -39.75 25.53 -3.49
CA CYS A 84 -40.38 26.86 -3.47
C CYS A 84 -40.45 27.51 -4.87
N ALA A 85 -39.44 27.27 -5.72
CA ALA A 85 -39.31 27.94 -7.02
C ALA A 85 -40.27 27.42 -8.08
N LEU A 86 -40.53 26.11 -8.10
CA LEU A 86 -41.39 25.47 -9.10
C LEU A 86 -42.86 25.93 -9.03
N PRO A 87 -43.53 25.99 -7.86
CA PRO A 87 -44.89 26.51 -7.79
C PRO A 87 -44.94 28.01 -8.14
N LEU A 88 -43.98 28.81 -7.66
CA LEU A 88 -43.90 30.23 -8.00
C LEU A 88 -43.62 30.48 -9.48
N ALA A 89 -42.79 29.65 -10.12
CA ALA A 89 -42.53 29.73 -11.56
C ALA A 89 -43.75 29.33 -12.39
N ALA A 90 -44.53 28.34 -11.95
CA ALA A 90 -45.77 27.94 -12.61
C ALA A 90 -46.84 29.04 -12.51
N VAL A 91 -47.00 29.64 -11.34
CA VAL A 91 -47.91 30.78 -11.12
C VAL A 91 -47.47 32.01 -11.93
N ALA A 92 -46.17 32.32 -11.95
CA ALA A 92 -45.60 33.41 -12.75
C ALA A 92 -45.72 33.18 -14.27
N ALA A 93 -45.61 31.93 -14.73
CA ALA A 93 -45.82 31.58 -16.14
C ALA A 93 -47.30 31.65 -16.55
N ALA A 94 -48.22 31.24 -15.67
CA ALA A 94 -49.66 31.32 -15.88
C ALA A 94 -50.12 32.79 -15.92
N THR A 95 -49.75 33.59 -14.93
CA THR A 95 -50.05 35.03 -14.87
C THR A 95 -49.41 35.82 -16.01
N GLY A 96 -48.14 35.53 -16.35
CA GLY A 96 -47.47 36.13 -17.51
C GLY A 96 -48.10 35.74 -18.86
N GLY A 97 -48.71 34.56 -18.95
CA GLY A 97 -49.48 34.11 -20.12
C GLY A 97 -50.82 34.83 -20.26
N VAL A 98 -51.53 35.04 -19.15
CA VAL A 98 -52.80 35.79 -19.08
C VAL A 98 -52.58 37.27 -19.41
N LEU A 99 -51.58 37.91 -18.81
CA LEU A 99 -51.24 39.31 -19.07
C LEU A 99 -50.77 39.56 -20.52
N ARG A 100 -50.18 38.55 -21.16
CA ARG A 100 -49.85 38.62 -22.60
C ARG A 100 -51.10 38.53 -23.48
N ARG A 101 -52.07 37.68 -23.12
CA ARG A 101 -53.36 37.59 -23.84
C ARG A 101 -54.18 38.87 -23.73
N LEU A 102 -54.04 39.58 -22.61
CA LEU A 102 -54.67 40.89 -22.37
C LEU A 102 -53.89 42.07 -22.99
N GLY A 103 -52.79 41.82 -23.71
CA GLY A 103 -52.01 42.87 -24.40
C GLY A 103 -51.17 43.79 -23.50
N LEU A 104 -51.21 43.59 -22.19
CA LEU A 104 -50.58 44.48 -21.20
C LEU A 104 -49.05 44.30 -21.10
N VAL A 105 -48.50 43.14 -21.50
CA VAL A 105 -47.06 42.85 -21.35
C VAL A 105 -46.48 42.10 -22.56
N ARG A 106 -45.41 42.66 -23.15
CA ARG A 106 -44.76 42.14 -24.38
C ARG A 106 -43.85 40.91 -24.16
N ARG A 107 -43.43 40.59 -22.92
CA ARG A 107 -42.42 39.53 -22.59
C ARG A 107 -42.76 38.66 -21.35
N GLY A 108 -44.02 38.24 -21.17
CA GLY A 108 -44.46 37.46 -20.00
C GLY A 108 -43.75 36.12 -19.73
N ARG A 109 -43.19 35.45 -20.75
CA ARG A 109 -42.47 34.16 -20.59
C ARG A 109 -41.12 34.26 -19.87
N VAL A 110 -40.53 35.44 -19.76
CA VAL A 110 -39.18 35.63 -19.19
C VAL A 110 -39.18 35.54 -17.66
N TRP A 111 -40.32 35.75 -17.01
CA TRP A 111 -40.43 35.78 -15.56
C TRP A 111 -40.39 34.37 -14.96
N GLY A 112 -41.12 33.43 -15.56
CA GLY A 112 -41.07 32.01 -15.16
C GLY A 112 -39.70 31.37 -15.39
N SER A 113 -38.99 31.73 -16.48
CA SER A 113 -37.67 31.18 -16.77
C SER A 113 -36.60 31.64 -15.78
N ARG A 114 -36.68 32.89 -15.28
CA ARG A 114 -35.74 33.40 -14.26
C ARG A 114 -35.93 32.67 -12.93
N LEU A 115 -37.18 32.47 -12.51
CA LEU A 115 -37.50 31.72 -11.28
C LEU A 115 -37.10 30.24 -11.39
N ALA A 116 -37.26 29.61 -12.55
CA ALA A 116 -36.82 28.23 -12.78
C ALA A 116 -35.29 28.05 -12.72
N THR A 117 -34.51 29.10 -13.01
CA THR A 117 -33.04 29.07 -12.90
C THR A 117 -32.50 29.38 -11.50
N TRP A 118 -33.33 29.92 -10.61
CA TRP A 118 -32.95 30.30 -9.25
C TRP A 118 -32.39 29.14 -8.39
N PRO A 119 -32.95 27.90 -8.43
CA PRO A 119 -32.40 26.76 -7.71
C PRO A 119 -30.96 26.42 -8.10
N ARG A 120 -30.63 26.51 -9.39
CA ARG A 120 -29.26 26.30 -9.89
C ARG A 120 -28.32 27.39 -9.40
N ALA A 121 -28.78 28.64 -9.35
CA ALA A 121 -28.00 29.76 -8.84
C ALA A 121 -27.76 29.68 -7.32
N VAL A 122 -28.72 29.14 -6.55
CA VAL A 122 -28.57 28.88 -5.11
C VAL A 122 -27.55 27.77 -4.87
N ALA A 123 -27.67 26.63 -5.56
CA ALA A 123 -26.69 25.55 -5.48
C ALA A 123 -25.26 26.03 -5.82
N GLY A 124 -25.11 26.83 -6.88
CA GLY A 124 -23.83 27.42 -7.27
C GLY A 124 -23.26 28.43 -6.26
N ARG A 125 -24.10 29.13 -5.49
CA ARG A 125 -23.65 30.04 -4.40
C ARG A 125 -23.20 29.27 -3.17
N VAL A 126 -23.94 28.23 -2.78
CA VAL A 126 -23.59 27.37 -1.64
C VAL A 126 -22.29 26.62 -1.91
N TRP A 127 -22.15 26.03 -3.11
CA TRP A 127 -20.91 25.38 -3.54
C TRP A 127 -19.71 26.32 -3.50
N ARG A 128 -19.84 27.54 -4.05
CA ARG A 128 -18.74 28.54 -4.04
C ARG A 128 -18.36 28.99 -2.63
N ARG A 129 -19.33 29.15 -1.72
CA ARG A 129 -19.04 29.48 -0.31
C ARG A 129 -18.30 28.36 0.41
N LEU A 130 -18.76 27.11 0.26
CA LEU A 130 -18.15 25.95 0.91
C LEU A 130 -16.76 25.62 0.35
N MET A 131 -16.58 25.75 -0.96
CA MET A 131 -15.32 25.44 -1.63
C MET A 131 -14.32 26.60 -1.65
N GLY A 132 -14.73 27.84 -1.39
CA GLY A 132 -13.83 29.00 -1.47
C GLY A 132 -12.62 28.92 -0.55
N ARG A 133 -12.81 28.46 0.70
CA ARG A 133 -11.70 28.26 1.66
C ARG A 133 -10.90 26.99 1.38
N ALA A 134 -11.56 25.92 0.93
CA ALA A 134 -10.90 24.64 0.62
C ALA A 134 -10.05 24.74 -0.65
N ARG A 135 -10.49 25.52 -1.64
CA ARG A 135 -9.78 25.77 -2.89
C ARG A 135 -8.52 26.61 -2.65
N ARG A 136 -8.59 27.67 -1.84
CA ARG A 136 -7.39 28.42 -1.42
C ARG A 136 -6.36 27.53 -0.74
N LYS A 137 -6.77 26.70 0.24
CA LYS A 137 -5.85 25.75 0.90
C LYS A 137 -5.31 24.66 -0.04
N TYR A 138 -6.09 24.22 -1.02
CA TYR A 138 -5.63 23.27 -2.03
C TYR A 138 -4.63 23.94 -2.97
N ASP A 139 -4.92 25.16 -3.41
CA ASP A 139 -4.06 25.98 -4.28
C ASP A 139 -2.77 26.39 -3.53
N ASP A 140 -2.79 26.62 -2.22
CA ASP A 140 -1.58 26.86 -1.40
C ASP A 140 -0.75 25.58 -1.23
N ALA A 141 -1.40 24.42 -1.09
CA ALA A 141 -0.74 23.12 -0.97
C ALA A 141 -0.21 22.57 -2.31
N THR A 142 -0.77 23.01 -3.43
CA THR A 142 -0.33 22.64 -4.80
C THR A 142 0.45 23.76 -5.50
N GLY A 143 0.47 24.97 -4.94
CA GLY A 143 0.97 26.20 -5.55
C GLY A 143 2.28 26.73 -4.98
N ARG A 144 3.18 25.85 -4.51
CA ARG A 144 4.61 26.20 -4.53
C ARG A 144 5.04 26.28 -6.00
N ARG A 145 5.07 27.49 -6.53
CA ARG A 145 5.32 27.86 -7.93
C ARG A 145 6.79 27.74 -8.35
N ASP A 146 7.52 26.73 -7.88
CA ASP A 146 8.95 26.59 -8.19
C ASP A 146 9.27 25.37 -9.05
N VAL A 147 8.29 24.54 -9.43
CA VAL A 147 8.53 23.42 -10.34
C VAL A 147 7.36 23.27 -11.33
N GLN A 148 7.58 23.72 -12.57
CA GLN A 148 6.74 23.36 -13.73
C GLN A 148 6.67 21.84 -13.85
N THR A 149 5.47 21.27 -13.80
CA THR A 149 5.23 19.84 -14.09
C THR A 149 4.08 19.70 -15.08
N ASP A 150 4.26 20.27 -16.26
CA ASP A 150 3.53 19.86 -17.46
C ASP A 150 4.52 19.08 -18.34
N PHE A 151 4.53 17.75 -18.20
CA PHE A 151 5.21 16.86 -19.14
C PHE A 151 4.16 16.17 -20.01
N GLU A 152 4.37 16.17 -21.33
CA GLU A 152 3.59 15.34 -22.25
C GLU A 152 3.86 13.84 -21.97
N GLU A 153 2.80 13.09 -21.76
CA GLU A 153 2.82 11.64 -21.53
C GLU A 153 3.09 10.95 -22.90
N PRO A 154 4.24 10.27 -23.12
CA PRO A 154 4.49 9.64 -24.40
C PRO A 154 3.55 8.44 -24.57
N THR A 155 2.93 8.38 -25.75
CA THR A 155 1.94 7.37 -26.13
C THR A 155 2.47 5.94 -25.96
N ARG A 156 1.67 5.13 -25.29
CA ARG A 156 1.94 3.72 -24.96
C ARG A 156 1.89 2.86 -26.24
N ARG A 157 3.04 2.43 -26.76
CA ARG A 157 3.11 1.28 -27.69
C ARG A 157 3.23 -0.02 -26.89
N PRO A 158 2.58 -1.12 -27.31
CA PRO A 158 2.71 -2.41 -26.64
C PRO A 158 4.14 -2.95 -26.82
N THR A 159 4.76 -3.31 -25.71
CA THR A 159 6.15 -3.76 -25.56
C THR A 159 6.37 -5.16 -26.14
N GLN A 160 7.40 -5.29 -26.99
CA GLN A 160 8.14 -6.53 -27.17
C GLN A 160 8.85 -6.92 -25.86
N PRO A 161 9.17 -8.20 -25.63
CA PRO A 161 9.90 -8.65 -24.45
C PRO A 161 11.35 -8.17 -24.52
N SER A 162 11.70 -7.11 -23.79
CA SER A 162 13.08 -6.67 -23.65
C SER A 162 13.83 -7.65 -22.75
N LYS A 163 14.73 -8.42 -23.35
CA LYS A 163 15.83 -9.10 -22.65
C LYS A 163 16.58 -8.08 -21.79
N GLY A 164 16.98 -8.51 -20.60
CA GLY A 164 17.62 -7.71 -19.56
C GLY A 164 18.70 -6.78 -20.12
N GLY A 165 18.44 -5.48 -19.99
CA GLY A 165 19.48 -4.47 -20.17
C GLY A 165 20.44 -4.58 -19.01
N SER A 166 21.58 -5.23 -19.24
CA SER A 166 22.75 -5.13 -18.37
C SER A 166 23.09 -3.65 -18.22
N LEU A 167 23.01 -3.15 -16.99
CA LEU A 167 23.35 -1.79 -16.63
C LEU A 167 24.82 -1.56 -17.00
N MET A 168 25.12 -0.58 -17.86
CA MET A 168 26.44 0.05 -17.82
C MET A 168 26.52 0.84 -16.52
N THR A 169 26.94 0.14 -15.46
CA THR A 169 27.45 0.72 -14.22
C THR A 169 28.70 1.52 -14.55
N THR A 170 28.57 2.83 -14.76
CA THR A 170 29.73 3.72 -14.84
C THR A 170 30.44 3.93 -13.49
N THR A 171 29.92 3.32 -12.43
CA THR A 171 30.60 3.12 -11.14
C THR A 171 30.70 1.64 -10.83
N ASN A 172 31.92 1.08 -10.85
CA ASN A 172 32.26 -0.33 -10.56
C ASN A 172 31.98 -0.77 -9.11
N SER A 173 31.15 -0.05 -8.35
CA SER A 173 30.89 -0.34 -6.94
C SER A 173 29.55 -1.07 -6.81
N PRO A 174 29.51 -2.33 -6.35
CA PRO A 174 28.25 -3.01 -6.02
C PRO A 174 27.56 -2.34 -4.83
N SER A 175 26.23 -2.53 -4.69
CA SER A 175 25.47 -2.06 -3.53
C SER A 175 26.02 -2.69 -2.25
N ARG A 176 26.31 -1.86 -1.25
CA ARG A 176 26.79 -2.30 0.06
C ARG A 176 25.72 -3.12 0.79
N PHE A 177 24.45 -2.75 0.64
CA PHE A 177 23.35 -3.53 1.22
C PHE A 177 23.25 -4.93 0.59
N ALA A 178 23.31 -5.02 -0.74
CA ALA A 178 23.25 -6.30 -1.44
C ALA A 178 24.43 -7.22 -1.06
N LEU A 179 25.65 -6.67 -0.99
CA LEU A 179 26.82 -7.42 -0.54
C LEU A 179 26.74 -7.87 0.91
N ALA A 180 26.30 -6.99 1.82
CA ALA A 180 26.19 -7.32 3.24
C ALA A 180 25.18 -8.45 3.48
N THR A 181 24.07 -8.45 2.72
CA THR A 181 23.04 -9.49 2.81
C THR A 181 23.42 -10.78 2.08
N GLU A 182 24.27 -10.73 1.06
CA GLU A 182 24.85 -11.92 0.42
C GLU A 182 25.65 -12.76 1.43
N ALA A 183 26.35 -12.12 2.36
CA ALA A 183 27.03 -12.80 3.45
C ALA A 183 26.05 -13.57 4.35
N ILE A 184 24.87 -13.01 4.64
CA ILE A 184 23.80 -13.68 5.39
C ILE A 184 23.36 -14.95 4.66
N ARG A 185 23.05 -14.82 3.37
CA ARG A 185 22.63 -15.95 2.52
C ARG A 185 23.69 -17.05 2.48
N THR A 186 24.95 -16.67 2.29
CA THR A 186 26.07 -17.61 2.18
C THR A 186 26.31 -18.34 3.50
N ALA A 187 26.34 -17.60 4.61
CA ALA A 187 26.49 -18.19 5.95
C ALA A 187 25.38 -19.21 6.24
N TYR A 188 24.14 -18.87 5.89
CA TYR A 188 22.99 -19.75 6.13
C TYR A 188 22.91 -20.93 5.16
N ALA A 189 23.36 -20.77 3.91
CA ALA A 189 23.37 -21.85 2.92
C ALA A 189 24.30 -23.00 3.33
N SER A 190 25.40 -22.71 4.02
CA SER A 190 26.33 -23.71 4.57
C SER A 190 25.98 -24.19 5.97
N TYR A 191 24.92 -23.64 6.58
CA TYR A 191 24.61 -23.91 7.98
C TYR A 191 23.89 -25.26 8.14
N GLU A 192 24.50 -26.15 8.91
CA GLU A 192 23.88 -27.39 9.37
C GLU A 192 23.84 -27.38 10.90
N PRO A 193 22.66 -27.22 11.52
CA PRO A 193 22.55 -27.18 12.97
C PRO A 193 22.94 -28.53 13.58
N PRO A 194 23.84 -28.57 14.57
CA PRO A 194 24.29 -29.82 15.18
C PRO A 194 23.22 -30.49 16.06
N ASN A 195 22.26 -29.73 16.57
CA ASN A 195 21.22 -30.22 17.49
C ASN A 195 19.95 -29.36 17.45
N MET A 196 18.85 -29.87 18.00
CA MET A 196 17.58 -29.14 18.02
C MET A 196 17.61 -27.86 18.85
N ILE A 197 18.45 -27.76 19.88
CA ILE A 197 18.57 -26.52 20.66
C ILE A 197 19.18 -25.37 19.83
N SER A 198 20.04 -25.68 18.86
CA SER A 198 20.54 -24.68 17.90
C SER A 198 19.44 -24.22 16.93
N VAL A 199 18.54 -25.11 16.50
CA VAL A 199 17.36 -24.73 15.71
C VAL A 199 16.42 -23.83 16.52
N VAL A 200 16.23 -24.10 17.81
CA VAL A 200 15.45 -23.24 18.71
C VAL A 200 16.13 -21.87 18.88
N ALA A 201 17.46 -21.83 18.93
CA ALA A 201 18.20 -20.57 18.90
C ALA A 201 17.93 -19.79 17.62
N GLU A 202 17.94 -20.44 16.44
CA GLU A 202 17.56 -19.78 15.17
C GLU A 202 16.13 -19.21 15.22
N TYR A 203 15.14 -19.95 15.73
CA TYR A 203 13.79 -19.43 15.88
C TYR A 203 13.69 -18.26 16.87
N LYS A 204 14.47 -18.30 17.95
CA LYS A 204 14.55 -17.21 18.93
C LYS A 204 15.17 -15.95 18.32
N GLY A 205 16.24 -16.11 17.56
CA GLY A 205 16.98 -15.00 16.96
C GLY A 205 16.41 -14.50 15.63
N LEU A 206 15.50 -15.24 15.01
CA LEU A 206 14.84 -14.82 13.76
C LEU A 206 14.20 -13.42 13.82
N PRO A 207 13.35 -13.06 14.80
CA PRO A 207 12.76 -11.72 14.86
C PRO A 207 13.81 -10.61 15.04
N GLU A 208 14.81 -10.82 15.91
CA GLU A 208 15.89 -9.84 16.13
C GLU A 208 16.77 -9.71 14.88
N GLY A 209 17.15 -10.82 14.26
CA GLY A 209 17.91 -10.85 13.00
C GLY A 209 17.19 -10.12 11.87
N LEU A 210 15.88 -10.33 11.72
CA LEU A 210 15.09 -9.59 10.73
C LEU A 210 15.00 -8.09 11.06
N ALA A 211 14.91 -7.71 12.33
CA ALA A 211 14.96 -6.31 12.74
C ALA A 211 16.32 -5.66 12.40
N HIS A 212 17.42 -6.37 12.63
CA HIS A 212 18.76 -5.91 12.24
C HIS A 212 18.93 -5.78 10.73
N ALA A 213 18.39 -6.71 9.95
CA ALA A 213 18.38 -6.64 8.49
C ALA A 213 17.48 -5.49 7.95
N ALA A 214 16.49 -5.04 8.71
CA ALA A 214 15.63 -3.90 8.36
C ALA A 214 16.25 -2.53 8.67
N GLU A 215 17.21 -2.49 9.59
CA GLU A 215 17.86 -1.25 10.03
C GLU A 215 18.58 -0.48 8.89
N PRO A 216 19.31 -1.13 7.95
CA PRO A 216 19.83 -0.48 6.76
C PRO A 216 18.77 0.27 5.95
N LEU A 217 17.57 -0.32 5.79
CA LEU A 217 16.46 0.30 5.06
C LEU A 217 15.91 1.50 5.81
N ARG A 218 15.80 1.42 7.14
CA ARG A 218 15.41 2.54 7.99
C ARG A 218 16.38 3.72 7.81
N ARG A 219 17.68 3.43 7.88
CA ARG A 219 18.73 4.44 7.69
C ARG A 219 18.69 5.03 6.28
N LEU A 220 18.54 4.19 5.26
CA LEU A 220 18.41 4.64 3.88
C LEU A 220 17.17 5.55 3.72
N ALA A 221 16.03 5.23 4.32
CA ALA A 221 14.84 6.07 4.29
C ALA A 221 15.06 7.42 5.00
N LEU A 222 15.65 7.42 6.19
CA LEU A 222 15.97 8.63 6.94
C LEU A 222 16.95 9.54 6.19
N ASN A 223 18.02 8.95 5.65
CA ASN A 223 19.00 9.70 4.87
C ASN A 223 18.39 10.22 3.56
N THR A 224 17.55 9.44 2.88
CA THR A 224 16.83 9.90 1.67
C THR A 224 15.88 11.05 1.98
N ALA A 225 15.27 11.06 3.16
CA ALA A 225 14.34 12.13 3.57
C ALA A 225 15.03 13.41 4.05
N GLY A 226 16.21 13.29 4.69
CA GLY A 226 16.83 14.40 5.42
C GLY A 226 18.24 14.81 4.96
N SER A 227 19.02 13.92 4.35
CA SER A 227 20.44 14.13 4.05
C SER A 227 20.75 14.14 2.57
N TYR A 228 20.12 13.26 1.78
CA TYR A 228 20.35 13.17 0.35
C TYR A 228 19.46 14.17 -0.39
N PRO A 229 19.95 14.83 -1.46
CA PRO A 229 19.15 15.67 -2.34
C PRO A 229 18.26 14.82 -3.27
N ALA A 230 17.42 13.97 -2.70
CA ALA A 230 16.51 13.06 -3.38
C ALA A 230 15.05 13.55 -3.25
N ASP A 231 14.18 13.11 -4.17
CA ASP A 231 12.75 13.38 -4.06
C ASP A 231 12.15 12.60 -2.86
N GLN A 232 11.30 13.27 -2.07
CA GLN A 232 10.62 12.71 -0.90
C GLN A 232 9.81 11.44 -1.22
N ARG A 233 9.33 11.27 -2.45
CA ARG A 233 8.61 10.07 -2.89
C ARG A 233 9.45 8.80 -2.80
N LEU A 234 10.78 8.91 -2.98
CA LEU A 234 11.68 7.78 -2.80
C LEU A 234 11.75 7.36 -1.32
N ALA A 235 11.86 8.34 -0.41
CA ALA A 235 11.84 8.08 1.02
C ALA A 235 10.54 7.39 1.46
N ASP A 236 9.39 7.82 0.92
CA ASP A 236 8.09 7.19 1.17
C ASP A 236 8.05 5.72 0.70
N GLN A 237 8.63 5.43 -0.47
CA GLN A 237 8.68 4.07 -1.01
C GLN A 237 9.61 3.16 -0.18
N ILE A 238 10.78 3.64 0.23
CA ILE A 238 11.70 2.86 1.09
C ILE A 238 11.04 2.61 2.45
N THR A 239 10.33 3.60 2.98
CA THR A 239 9.56 3.45 4.22
C THR A 239 8.50 2.36 4.08
N LEU A 240 7.81 2.27 2.93
CA LEU A 240 6.87 1.18 2.67
C LEU A 240 7.56 -0.20 2.70
N VAL A 241 8.73 -0.32 2.07
CA VAL A 241 9.52 -1.57 2.07
C VAL A 241 9.94 -1.94 3.49
N TYR A 242 10.44 -0.97 4.26
CA TYR A 242 10.78 -1.16 5.68
C TYR A 242 9.58 -1.63 6.51
N LEU A 243 8.39 -1.05 6.31
CA LEU A 243 7.18 -1.46 7.01
C LEU A 243 6.76 -2.90 6.65
N LEU A 244 6.91 -3.31 5.39
CA LEU A 244 6.66 -4.70 4.99
C LEU A 244 7.63 -5.68 5.66
N MET A 245 8.90 -5.28 5.82
CA MET A 245 9.88 -6.07 6.55
C MET A 245 9.55 -6.16 8.05
N HIS A 246 9.03 -5.10 8.66
CA HIS A 246 8.53 -5.13 10.04
C HIS A 246 7.33 -6.06 10.23
N GLN A 247 6.44 -6.18 9.23
CA GLN A 247 5.36 -7.18 9.29
C GLN A 247 5.93 -8.61 9.35
N ALA A 248 7.05 -8.88 8.68
CA ALA A 248 7.73 -10.16 8.78
C ALA A 248 8.36 -10.37 10.18
N VAL A 249 8.89 -9.31 10.80
CA VAL A 249 9.40 -9.33 12.19
C VAL A 249 8.29 -9.65 13.18
N GLU A 250 7.15 -8.95 13.10
CA GLU A 250 5.99 -9.20 13.95
C GLU A 250 5.53 -10.65 13.84
N LYS A 251 5.51 -11.18 12.61
CA LYS A 251 5.13 -12.58 12.40
C LYS A 251 6.16 -13.57 12.96
N ALA A 252 7.45 -13.26 12.86
CA ALA A 252 8.51 -14.10 13.40
C ALA A 252 8.47 -14.22 14.94
N GLN A 253 7.93 -13.22 15.63
CA GLN A 253 7.77 -13.25 17.10
C GLN A 253 6.81 -14.34 17.58
N GLU A 254 5.90 -14.81 16.72
CA GLU A 254 4.96 -15.89 17.06
C GLU A 254 5.62 -17.27 17.07
N ILE A 255 6.74 -17.45 16.36
CA ILE A 255 7.35 -18.77 16.12
C ILE A 255 7.93 -19.37 17.40
N LEU A 256 8.66 -18.58 18.19
CA LEU A 256 9.29 -19.09 19.41
C LEU A 256 8.24 -19.54 20.45
N PRO A 257 7.20 -18.74 20.81
CA PRO A 257 6.15 -19.21 21.70
C PRO A 257 5.44 -20.48 21.21
N LEU A 258 5.23 -20.61 19.89
CA LEU A 258 4.66 -21.83 19.30
C LEU A 258 5.59 -23.03 19.49
N MET A 259 6.90 -22.85 19.24
CA MET A 259 7.91 -23.89 19.46
C MET A 259 7.95 -24.34 20.91
N LEU A 260 8.03 -23.39 21.85
CA LEU A 260 8.07 -23.68 23.29
C LEU A 260 6.83 -24.44 23.77
N ARG A 261 5.65 -24.07 23.25
CA ARG A 261 4.39 -24.72 23.62
C ARG A 261 4.26 -26.13 23.07
N LEU A 262 4.64 -26.34 21.80
CA LEU A 262 4.46 -27.64 21.14
C LEU A 262 5.53 -28.65 21.54
N HIS A 263 6.75 -28.18 21.85
CA HIS A 263 7.89 -29.03 22.19
C HIS A 263 8.32 -28.87 23.65
N GLU A 264 7.41 -28.49 24.56
CA GLU A 264 7.71 -28.27 25.98
C GLU A 264 8.44 -29.47 26.58
N HIS A 265 7.90 -30.68 26.36
CA HIS A 265 8.48 -31.92 26.90
C HIS A 265 9.86 -32.25 26.32
N ASP A 266 10.09 -31.94 25.05
CA ASP A 266 11.36 -32.20 24.39
C ASP A 266 12.43 -31.20 24.84
N LEU A 267 12.04 -29.93 25.01
CA LEU A 267 12.93 -28.86 25.48
C LEU A 267 13.30 -29.01 26.95
N LEU A 268 12.37 -29.48 27.79
CA LEU A 268 12.65 -29.78 29.20
C LEU A 268 13.77 -30.81 29.35
N ARG A 269 13.92 -31.75 28.41
CA ARG A 269 15.03 -32.72 28.43
C ARG A 269 16.39 -32.08 28.18
N TYR A 270 16.44 -30.96 27.45
CA TYR A 270 17.69 -30.23 27.19
C TYR A 270 18.02 -29.22 28.29
N THR A 271 17.01 -28.53 28.83
CA THR A 271 17.21 -27.48 29.85
C THR A 271 17.33 -28.03 31.27
N ALA A 272 16.67 -29.15 31.56
CA ALA A 272 16.70 -29.84 32.84
C ALA A 272 16.77 -31.36 32.61
N PRO A 273 17.93 -31.88 32.17
CA PRO A 273 18.09 -33.31 31.92
C PRO A 273 17.76 -34.08 33.19
N ARG A 274 17.00 -35.17 33.04
CA ARG A 274 16.62 -36.00 34.20
C ARG A 274 17.89 -36.62 34.78
N THR A 275 18.09 -36.41 36.08
CA THR A 275 19.15 -37.06 36.84
C THR A 275 18.96 -38.58 36.73
N ASN A 276 20.04 -39.33 36.46
CA ASN A 276 20.12 -40.81 36.36
C ASN A 276 19.59 -41.52 35.09
N GLU A 277 19.03 -40.83 34.10
CA GLU A 277 18.52 -41.42 32.85
C GLU A 277 19.32 -40.97 31.60
N GLN A 278 20.65 -41.06 31.65
CA GLN A 278 21.52 -40.60 30.55
C GLN A 278 21.23 -41.27 29.20
N MET A 279 20.76 -42.52 29.21
CA MET A 279 20.40 -43.27 28.00
C MET A 279 19.08 -42.83 27.35
N TRP A 280 18.28 -42.01 28.03
CA TRP A 280 17.00 -41.48 27.52
C TRP A 280 17.09 -40.00 27.12
N ASN A 281 18.28 -39.39 27.25
CA ASN A 281 18.57 -38.03 26.82
C ASN A 281 18.87 -38.05 25.32
N ILE A 282 18.17 -37.19 24.56
CA ILE A 282 18.19 -37.19 23.09
C ILE A 282 19.42 -36.44 22.54
N GLY A 283 20.17 -35.74 23.40
CA GLY A 283 21.38 -35.01 23.02
C GLY A 283 22.65 -35.73 23.45
N GLU A 284 23.66 -35.75 22.57
CA GLU A 284 25.03 -36.08 22.97
C GLU A 284 25.53 -35.02 23.96
N VAL A 285 25.89 -35.45 25.18
CA VAL A 285 26.54 -34.58 26.16
C VAL A 285 27.93 -34.27 25.63
N ARG A 286 28.12 -33.06 25.08
CA ARG A 286 29.45 -32.58 24.70
C ARG A 286 30.33 -32.54 25.97
N PRO A 287 31.60 -33.00 25.94
CA PRO A 287 32.48 -32.91 27.09
C PRO A 287 32.68 -31.41 27.41
N GLY A 288 32.03 -30.91 28.45
CA GLY A 288 31.90 -29.47 28.71
C GLY A 288 30.57 -29.03 29.34
N GLY A 289 29.55 -29.89 29.38
CA GLY A 289 28.38 -29.75 30.25
C GLY A 289 27.34 -28.68 29.87
N ASP A 290 27.69 -27.71 29.04
CA ASP A 290 26.78 -26.62 28.70
C ASP A 290 25.80 -26.98 27.57
N HIS A 291 24.55 -27.22 27.97
CA HIS A 291 23.38 -27.29 27.08
C HIS A 291 22.85 -25.88 26.76
N VAL A 292 23.73 -24.87 26.79
CA VAL A 292 23.35 -23.46 26.70
C VAL A 292 22.83 -23.18 25.29
N LEU A 293 21.68 -22.51 25.24
CA LEU A 293 21.09 -22.01 24.00
C LEU A 293 22.08 -21.03 23.37
N GLY A 294 22.82 -21.51 22.37
CA GLY A 294 23.83 -20.72 21.66
C GLY A 294 23.22 -19.50 20.97
N PRO A 295 24.03 -18.50 20.60
CA PRO A 295 23.55 -17.39 19.78
C PRO A 295 23.12 -17.93 18.41
N SER A 296 22.06 -17.35 17.84
CA SER A 296 21.66 -17.73 16.48
C SER A 296 22.65 -17.20 15.45
N LEU A 297 22.99 -18.05 14.48
CA LEU A 297 23.83 -17.69 13.36
C LEU A 297 23.15 -16.62 12.51
N PHE A 298 21.85 -16.77 12.24
CA PHE A 298 21.09 -15.83 11.43
C PHE A 298 21.11 -14.42 12.02
N GLN A 299 20.81 -14.28 13.32
CA GLN A 299 20.85 -12.99 14.00
C GLN A 299 22.23 -12.35 13.90
N ARG A 300 23.29 -13.11 14.22
CA ARG A 300 24.67 -12.58 14.17
C ARG A 300 25.04 -12.12 12.76
N ALA A 301 24.71 -12.90 11.74
CA ALA A 301 24.98 -12.51 10.36
C ALA A 301 24.21 -11.23 9.95
N CYS A 302 22.96 -11.09 10.38
CA CYS A 302 22.17 -9.89 10.17
C CYS A 302 22.72 -8.67 10.94
N GLU A 303 23.18 -8.87 12.18
CA GLU A 303 23.84 -7.83 13.00
C GLU A 303 25.13 -7.34 12.34
N GLU A 304 25.98 -8.25 11.88
CA GLU A 304 27.22 -7.94 11.15
C GLU A 304 26.91 -7.17 9.86
N ALA A 305 25.92 -7.61 9.09
CA ALA A 305 25.48 -6.92 7.87
C ALA A 305 24.95 -5.50 8.18
N SER A 306 24.18 -5.34 9.25
CA SER A 306 23.67 -4.06 9.73
C SER A 306 24.79 -3.12 10.16
N ALA A 307 25.77 -3.64 10.90
CA ALA A 307 26.95 -2.90 11.34
C ALA A 307 27.82 -2.46 10.16
N ALA A 308 28.01 -3.32 9.15
CA ALA A 308 28.73 -2.98 7.93
C ALA A 308 28.05 -1.84 7.17
N TYR A 309 26.72 -1.85 7.08
CA TYR A 309 25.97 -0.75 6.45
C TYR A 309 25.96 0.51 7.32
N ALA A 310 25.98 0.39 8.64
CA ALA A 310 25.97 1.53 9.56
C ALA A 310 27.18 2.47 9.40
N GLN A 311 28.31 1.93 8.92
CA GLN A 311 29.55 2.66 8.67
C GLN A 311 29.60 3.28 7.26
N TYR A 312 28.66 2.91 6.38
CA TYR A 312 28.63 3.36 5.01
C TYR A 312 27.93 4.71 4.87
N PHE A 313 28.62 5.67 4.24
CA PHE A 313 28.04 6.94 3.82
C PHE A 313 28.43 7.21 2.36
N PRO A 314 27.47 7.27 1.42
CA PRO A 314 27.75 7.55 0.01
C PRO A 314 28.12 9.03 -0.18
N GLU A 315 29.15 9.27 -0.98
CA GLU A 315 29.60 10.63 -1.33
C GLU A 315 28.83 11.21 -2.52
N LYS A 316 28.43 10.35 -3.46
CA LYS A 316 27.80 10.76 -4.73
C LYS A 316 26.41 10.17 -4.88
N MET A 317 25.49 10.92 -5.49
CA MET A 317 24.11 10.46 -5.73
C MET A 317 24.02 9.21 -6.60
N MET A 318 24.99 8.98 -7.50
CA MET A 318 25.03 7.73 -8.27
C MET A 318 25.31 6.50 -7.40
N GLN A 319 26.07 6.64 -6.30
CA GLN A 319 26.27 5.55 -5.32
C GLN A 319 24.96 5.27 -4.57
N VAL A 320 24.19 6.30 -4.22
CA VAL A 320 22.85 6.15 -3.64
C VAL A 320 21.91 5.44 -4.63
N GLY A 321 21.98 5.78 -5.91
CA GLY A 321 21.23 5.12 -6.98
C GLY A 321 21.56 3.62 -7.10
N VAL A 322 22.83 3.25 -6.91
CA VAL A 322 23.25 1.84 -6.84
C VAL A 322 22.64 1.15 -5.62
N GLU A 323 22.57 1.80 -4.46
CA GLU A 323 21.88 1.22 -3.30
C GLU A 323 20.41 0.96 -3.60
N TYR A 324 19.68 1.91 -4.21
CA TYR A 324 18.29 1.68 -4.61
C TYR A 324 18.11 0.51 -5.58
N ALA A 325 19.08 0.27 -6.47
CA ALA A 325 19.10 -0.89 -7.34
C ALA A 325 19.41 -2.20 -6.60
N GLY A 326 20.19 -2.13 -5.51
CA GLY A 326 20.61 -3.28 -4.71
C GLY A 326 19.62 -3.69 -3.62
N VAL A 327 18.71 -2.81 -3.18
CA VAL A 327 17.70 -3.15 -2.16
C VAL A 327 16.88 -4.41 -2.49
N PRO A 328 16.33 -4.59 -3.71
CA PRO A 328 15.57 -5.80 -4.04
C PRO A 328 16.42 -7.07 -3.89
N ALA A 329 17.62 -7.09 -4.49
CA ALA A 329 18.54 -8.22 -4.41
C ALA A 329 18.97 -8.52 -2.97
N GLY A 330 19.19 -7.49 -2.15
CA GLY A 330 19.54 -7.69 -0.75
C GLY A 330 18.39 -8.28 0.07
N LEU A 331 17.14 -7.87 -0.20
CA LEU A 331 15.96 -8.48 0.41
C LEU A 331 15.73 -9.92 -0.05
N GLU A 332 16.02 -10.23 -1.31
CA GLU A 332 16.00 -11.60 -1.82
C GLU A 332 17.03 -12.49 -1.12
N ASN A 333 18.22 -11.96 -0.79
CA ASN A 333 19.23 -12.70 -0.04
C ASN A 333 18.75 -13.04 1.38
N VAL A 334 18.11 -12.10 2.09
CA VAL A 334 17.50 -12.36 3.41
C VAL A 334 16.35 -13.34 3.28
N ALA A 335 15.49 -13.18 2.27
CA ALA A 335 14.39 -14.10 2.00
C ALA A 335 14.92 -15.51 1.72
N ALA A 336 15.99 -15.67 0.95
CA ALA A 336 16.60 -16.95 0.65
C ALA A 336 17.11 -17.66 1.93
N ALA A 337 17.76 -16.93 2.85
CA ALA A 337 18.19 -17.51 4.14
C ALA A 337 16.99 -18.03 4.95
N VAL A 338 15.90 -17.25 5.07
CA VAL A 338 14.68 -17.70 5.76
C VAL A 338 13.96 -18.82 4.97
N GLY A 339 14.05 -18.81 3.64
CA GLY A 339 13.54 -19.87 2.79
C GLY A 339 14.25 -21.20 3.00
N HIS A 340 15.58 -21.18 3.21
CA HIS A 340 16.34 -22.36 3.61
C HIS A 340 15.89 -22.89 4.97
N LEU A 341 15.69 -22.01 5.96
CA LEU A 341 15.14 -22.40 7.27
C LEU A 341 13.75 -23.02 7.09
N SER A 342 12.86 -22.37 6.35
CA SER A 342 11.51 -22.86 6.06
C SER A 342 11.51 -24.25 5.42
N ALA A 343 12.37 -24.50 4.43
CA ALA A 343 12.45 -25.79 3.75
C ALA A 343 12.95 -26.88 4.71
N LYS A 344 14.00 -26.59 5.48
CA LYS A 344 14.53 -27.53 6.47
C LYS A 344 13.54 -27.81 7.60
N SER A 345 12.80 -26.81 8.07
CA SER A 345 11.72 -26.99 9.05
C SER A 345 10.59 -27.88 8.54
N ALA A 346 10.31 -27.86 7.23
CA ALA A 346 9.25 -28.69 6.65
C ALA A 346 9.70 -30.13 6.35
N GLU A 347 10.97 -30.34 5.97
CA GLU A 347 11.44 -31.62 5.41
C GLU A 347 12.41 -32.39 6.30
N VAL A 348 13.20 -31.70 7.14
CA VAL A 348 14.36 -32.29 7.83
C VAL A 348 14.23 -32.23 9.34
N TYR A 349 13.81 -31.09 9.89
CA TYR A 349 13.76 -30.93 11.34
C TYR A 349 12.52 -31.64 11.91
N PRO A 350 12.65 -32.32 13.07
CA PRO A 350 11.52 -32.90 13.80
C PRO A 350 10.74 -31.79 14.50
N VAL A 351 10.07 -30.94 13.71
CA VAL A 351 9.19 -29.88 14.21
C VAL A 351 7.77 -30.09 13.74
N GLU A 352 6.82 -29.70 14.58
CA GLU A 352 5.40 -29.73 14.25
C GLU A 352 5.07 -28.84 13.04
N GLN A 353 4.15 -29.30 12.19
CA GLN A 353 3.73 -28.62 10.95
C GLN A 353 3.33 -27.15 11.14
N PRO A 354 2.62 -26.73 12.21
CA PRO A 354 2.29 -25.32 12.43
C PRO A 354 3.52 -24.40 12.55
N ILE A 355 4.66 -24.92 12.99
CA ILE A 355 5.90 -24.14 13.13
C ILE A 355 6.52 -23.92 11.74
N ALA A 356 6.62 -24.99 10.94
CA ALA A 356 7.09 -24.89 9.57
C ALA A 356 6.24 -23.93 8.74
N GLU A 357 4.91 -23.94 8.94
CA GLU A 357 3.98 -23.02 8.30
C GLU A 357 4.20 -21.57 8.73
N ALA A 358 4.41 -21.32 10.02
CA ALA A 358 4.69 -19.97 10.53
C ALA A 358 6.00 -19.39 9.94
N VAL A 359 7.06 -20.20 9.82
CA VAL A 359 8.32 -19.80 9.18
C VAL A 359 8.09 -19.51 7.69
N ARG A 360 7.29 -20.33 7.01
CA ARG A 360 6.92 -20.14 5.60
C ARG A 360 6.17 -18.82 5.38
N GLU A 361 5.27 -18.45 6.28
CA GLU A 361 4.55 -17.17 6.24
C GLU A 361 5.51 -15.97 6.34
N VAL A 362 6.53 -16.06 7.21
CA VAL A 362 7.59 -15.03 7.29
C VAL A 362 8.34 -14.91 5.96
N HIS A 363 8.74 -16.03 5.35
CA HIS A 363 9.41 -16.02 4.05
C HIS A 363 8.56 -15.33 2.96
N VAL A 364 7.26 -15.62 2.90
CA VAL A 364 6.34 -14.98 1.93
C VAL A 364 6.26 -13.47 2.12
N LEU A 365 6.26 -12.98 3.37
CA LEU A 365 6.28 -11.55 3.65
C LEU A 365 7.58 -10.88 3.19
N LEU A 366 8.72 -11.55 3.33
CA LEU A 366 10.01 -11.06 2.85
C LEU A 366 10.07 -10.97 1.32
N VAL A 367 9.57 -11.99 0.61
CA VAL A 367 9.44 -11.95 -0.87
C VAL A 367 8.55 -10.80 -1.31
N ARG A 368 7.47 -10.52 -0.58
CA ARG A 368 6.61 -9.37 -0.85
C ARG A 368 7.33 -8.03 -0.63
N ALA A 369 8.18 -7.93 0.38
CA ALA A 369 9.01 -6.75 0.61
C ALA A 369 10.02 -6.55 -0.53
N ALA A 370 10.68 -7.61 -0.99
CA ALA A 370 11.58 -7.59 -2.15
C ALA A 370 10.87 -7.09 -3.42
N ALA A 371 9.68 -7.65 -3.72
CA ALA A 371 8.88 -7.22 -4.87
C ALA A 371 8.46 -5.73 -4.79
N ALA A 372 8.17 -5.22 -3.59
CA ALA A 372 7.85 -3.80 -3.41
C ALA A 372 9.08 -2.88 -3.62
N ALA A 373 10.29 -3.40 -3.40
CA ALA A 373 11.53 -2.67 -3.61
C ALA A 373 11.90 -2.53 -5.09
N GLU A 374 11.40 -3.39 -5.98
CA GLU A 374 11.72 -3.35 -7.42
C GLU A 374 11.40 -2.00 -8.09
N GLU A 375 10.41 -1.25 -7.59
CA GLU A 375 10.04 0.06 -8.13
C GLU A 375 11.00 1.19 -7.70
N LEU A 376 11.89 0.97 -6.71
CA LEU A 376 12.78 2.01 -6.17
C LEU A 376 13.71 2.59 -7.24
N PHE A 377 14.45 1.73 -7.94
CA PHE A 377 15.42 2.18 -8.93
C PHE A 377 14.76 2.79 -10.18
N PRO A 378 13.70 2.20 -10.77
CA PRO A 378 12.93 2.85 -11.83
C PRO A 378 12.38 4.21 -11.41
N MET A 379 11.89 4.35 -10.17
CA MET A 379 11.41 5.62 -9.63
C MET A 379 12.54 6.64 -9.53
N PHE A 380 13.71 6.25 -9.03
CA PHE A 380 14.90 7.11 -8.95
C PHE A 380 15.30 7.63 -10.33
N ARG A 381 15.40 6.74 -11.34
CA ARG A 381 15.75 7.14 -12.71
C ARG A 381 14.74 8.11 -13.32
N ARG A 382 13.44 7.93 -13.05
CA ARG A 382 12.39 8.82 -13.57
C ARG A 382 12.42 10.20 -12.90
N LEU A 383 12.58 10.26 -11.58
CA LEU A 383 12.56 11.51 -10.82
C LEU A 383 13.83 12.34 -11.04
N HIS A 384 14.97 11.68 -11.25
CA HIS A 384 16.28 12.33 -11.44
C HIS A 384 16.82 12.23 -12.88
N ALA A 385 15.94 12.01 -13.86
CA ALA A 385 16.33 11.73 -15.25
C ALA A 385 17.28 12.79 -15.84
N LYS A 386 17.03 14.08 -15.54
CA LYS A 386 17.83 15.20 -16.05
C LYS A 386 19.25 15.21 -15.49
N ASP A 387 19.39 14.93 -14.20
CA ASP A 387 20.68 14.93 -13.51
C ASP A 387 21.47 13.67 -13.85
N ILE A 388 20.80 12.52 -13.95
CA ILE A 388 21.38 11.27 -14.42
C ILE A 388 21.87 11.42 -15.86
N GLN A 389 21.10 12.05 -16.75
CA GLN A 389 21.52 12.27 -18.14
C GLN A 389 22.80 13.11 -18.24
N ARG A 390 22.98 14.10 -17.35
CA ARG A 390 24.22 14.90 -17.30
C ARG A 390 25.41 14.07 -16.82
N HIS A 391 25.20 13.16 -15.87
CA HIS A 391 26.25 12.26 -15.41
C HIS A 391 26.59 11.16 -16.44
N GLU A 392 25.59 10.60 -17.13
CA GLU A 392 25.78 9.54 -18.14
C GLU A 392 26.30 10.11 -19.47
N ASN A 393 25.94 11.36 -19.80
CA ASN A 393 26.37 12.04 -21.02
C ASN A 393 26.74 13.52 -20.73
N PRO A 394 27.93 13.75 -20.14
CA PRO A 394 28.37 15.09 -19.76
C PRO A 394 28.63 15.98 -20.97
N ARG A 395 28.28 17.27 -20.87
CA ARG A 395 28.45 18.21 -21.99
C ARG A 395 29.94 18.48 -22.20
N ASN A 396 30.43 18.20 -23.40
CA ASN A 396 31.84 18.32 -23.74
C ASN A 396 32.77 17.47 -22.84
N GLY A 397 32.26 16.34 -22.33
CA GLY A 397 33.01 15.42 -21.48
C GLY A 397 33.07 15.83 -20.00
N PRO A 398 33.69 14.99 -19.14
CA PRO A 398 33.69 15.20 -17.69
C PRO A 398 34.32 16.53 -17.23
N GLN A 399 35.37 16.99 -17.94
CA GLN A 399 36.06 18.25 -17.64
C GLN A 399 35.20 19.49 -17.95
N GLY A 400 34.28 19.39 -18.92
CA GLY A 400 33.37 20.48 -19.27
C GLY A 400 32.25 20.65 -18.25
N GLU A 401 31.73 19.54 -17.71
CA GLU A 401 30.68 19.58 -16.68
C GLU A 401 31.25 20.00 -15.31
N SER A 402 32.50 19.62 -14.98
CA SER A 402 33.13 20.00 -13.69
C SER A 402 33.34 21.50 -13.51
N LEU A 403 33.29 22.30 -14.59
CA LEU A 403 33.33 23.76 -14.51
C LEU A 403 32.01 24.38 -14.00
N TRP A 404 30.92 23.59 -13.97
CA TRP A 404 29.62 23.98 -13.46
C TRP A 404 29.36 23.49 -12.02
N ASP A 405 30.25 22.67 -11.47
CA ASP A 405 30.24 22.32 -10.05
C ASP A 405 30.77 23.52 -9.25
N VAL A 406 29.86 24.38 -8.76
CA VAL A 406 30.14 25.61 -7.98
C VAL A 406 29.90 25.39 -6.49
#